data_AF-A0A2W4I9J4-F1
#
_entry.id   AF-A0A2W4I9J4-F1
#
_cell.length_a   1.000
_cell.length_b   1.000
_cell.length_c   1.000
_cell.angle_alpha   90.00
_cell.angle_beta   90.00
_cell.angle_gamma   90.00
#
_symmetry.space_group_name_H-M   'P 1'
#
loop_
_entity.id
_entity.type
_entity.pdbx_description
1 polymer ?
#
loop_
_entity_poly.entity_id
_entity_poly.type
_entity_poly.pdbx_seq_one_letter_code
_entity_poly.pdbx_strand_id
1 'polypeptide(L)'
;MFGFFRKKVNEESIKAFESAIKAIEVYIALSDWKKAKQASKEIIQKEKKALENYIQNTKDNQRTVNKVKKEFEEKENKVEKLLVKIDLLEKNYEENIKKERFKVRFETIKKEINNLIGQTRATEAMSILTSFYEQNKDEIIVINFYKKQKAIIQKVIDKKILKLEDRIKANAELEAMSLIGEKIDEKDIPKEEEKGFFGKIIEKLHFQSNLRKRIEEKKLLDEVNILIEEDSKVKKELAAKKLEKIHSGLVKELVYENMIGYELYGKILGADKISGDTFGIEENNENYLMFLGDATGHGVKAGFIISVFNKLFKTLKDKKITDIYFEINNQLKQTLESKNFITGALFEINKQNSSINYAGMGHEPIFIYRKKTGKVEKKVLGGLAAGIRIIKDISQIKIKNIDLEDGDILMIFSDGIVESKGLNGELYSIPRLERTFDIISRNETNLRKIYDLIIDDLKLFRGGTKFDDDASILMLKRSSEKDLVKKGDEILEEIREKEHLKKEELKRLEGETRKNLNKKLEAIRKEKETKRVITILEDLYYSGEILQLKQEAIRYIKEGFIDKKINFFLKKAIENENKYKIDQKNQKMQNKFSVLKGLYDKGDYDTVIKEIEYIILKDGNF
;
A
#
# COMPACT_ATOMS: atom_id res chain seq x y z
N MET A 1 60.38 -70.31 63.98
CA MET A 1 61.33 -69.37 63.35
C MET A 1 60.64 -68.84 62.11
N PHE A 2 60.53 -67.50 61.98
CA PHE A 2 59.78 -66.78 60.94
C PHE A 2 58.26 -66.99 60.98
N GLY A 3 57.41 -65.96 61.06
CA GLY A 3 57.65 -64.54 60.99
C GLY A 3 56.29 -63.87 60.80
N PHE A 4 56.20 -62.65 61.32
CA PHE A 4 55.29 -61.61 60.86
C PHE A 4 53.79 -61.79 61.10
N PHE A 5 53.35 -61.15 62.18
CA PHE A 5 52.41 -60.02 62.09
C PHE A 5 51.81 -59.81 60.69
N ARG A 6 50.71 -60.50 60.41
CA ARG A 6 49.63 -59.91 59.64
C ARG A 6 48.42 -59.90 60.54
N LYS A 7 48.24 -58.75 61.20
CA LYS A 7 46.89 -58.24 61.43
C LYS A 7 46.12 -58.53 60.16
N LYS A 8 45.11 -59.40 60.24
CA LYS A 8 44.06 -59.48 59.23
C LYS A 8 43.42 -58.10 59.20
N VAL A 9 44.05 -57.16 58.50
CA VAL A 9 43.30 -56.20 57.70
C VAL A 9 42.42 -57.11 56.87
N ASN A 10 41.12 -57.02 57.11
CA ASN A 10 40.17 -58.02 56.67
C ASN A 10 40.22 -58.05 55.14
N GLU A 11 41.06 -58.90 54.53
CA GLU A 11 41.26 -58.97 53.07
C GLU A 11 39.92 -59.22 52.37
N GLU A 12 38.98 -59.86 53.08
CA GLU A 12 37.58 -60.03 52.70
C GLU A 12 36.86 -58.68 52.55
N SER A 13 37.12 -57.68 53.38
CA SER A 13 36.52 -56.34 53.28
C SER A 13 37.06 -55.54 52.09
N ILE A 14 38.35 -55.66 51.78
CA ILE A 14 38.95 -55.01 50.60
C ILE A 14 38.44 -55.69 49.32
N LYS A 15 38.38 -57.03 49.32
CA LYS A 15 37.77 -57.80 48.22
C LYS A 15 36.29 -57.48 48.06
N ALA A 16 35.56 -57.29 49.15
CA ALA A 16 34.14 -56.90 49.12
C ALA A 16 33.97 -55.47 48.60
N PHE A 17 34.81 -54.53 49.02
CA PHE A 17 34.78 -53.14 48.53
C PHE A 17 35.08 -53.06 47.03
N GLU A 18 36.16 -53.70 46.56
CA GLU A 18 36.50 -53.74 45.14
C GLU A 18 35.43 -54.48 44.31
N SER A 19 34.79 -55.52 44.87
CA SER A 19 33.62 -56.16 44.24
C SER A 19 32.41 -55.24 44.18
N ALA A 20 32.21 -54.41 45.19
CA ALA A 20 31.13 -53.44 45.26
C ALA A 20 31.34 -52.27 44.29
N ILE A 21 32.59 -51.80 44.12
CA ILE A 21 32.96 -50.84 43.07
C ILE A 21 32.69 -51.42 41.69
N LYS A 22 33.08 -52.67 41.41
CA LYS A 22 32.76 -53.35 40.14
C LYS A 22 31.25 -53.44 39.90
N ALA A 23 30.45 -53.69 40.93
CA ALA A 23 28.99 -53.69 40.81
C ALA A 23 28.43 -52.28 40.46
N ILE A 24 29.02 -51.21 41.01
CA ILE A 24 28.67 -49.85 40.61
C ILE A 24 29.06 -49.59 39.15
N GLU A 25 30.23 -50.04 38.72
CA GLU A 25 30.67 -49.91 37.32
C GLU A 25 29.72 -50.62 36.34
N VAL A 26 29.08 -51.72 36.76
CA VAL A 26 27.99 -52.35 36.00
C VAL A 26 26.78 -51.42 35.89
N TYR A 27 26.34 -50.76 36.98
CA TYR A 27 25.26 -49.76 36.89
C TYR A 27 25.62 -48.57 36.01
N ILE A 28 26.88 -48.12 36.02
CA ILE A 28 27.39 -47.07 35.11
C ILE A 28 27.33 -47.55 33.65
N ALA A 29 27.78 -48.77 33.36
CA ALA A 29 27.73 -49.35 32.02
C ALA A 29 26.29 -49.52 31.51
N LEU A 30 25.35 -49.80 32.43
CA LEU A 30 23.91 -49.88 32.14
C LEU A 30 23.22 -48.50 32.11
N SER A 31 23.95 -47.40 32.34
CA SER A 31 23.41 -46.03 32.43
C SER A 31 22.34 -45.84 33.52
N ASP A 32 22.34 -46.68 34.58
CA ASP A 32 21.45 -46.51 35.74
C ASP A 32 22.11 -45.58 36.77
N TRP A 33 22.18 -44.29 36.41
CA TRP A 33 22.91 -43.26 37.15
C TRP A 33 22.42 -43.10 38.58
N LYS A 34 21.10 -43.20 38.80
CA LYS A 34 20.48 -43.09 40.12
C LYS A 34 20.94 -44.22 41.03
N LYS A 35 20.90 -45.47 40.57
CA LYS A 35 21.40 -46.61 41.37
C LYS A 35 22.91 -46.55 41.54
N ALA A 36 23.67 -46.15 40.52
CA ALA A 36 25.12 -45.99 40.62
C ALA A 36 25.51 -44.97 41.71
N LYS A 37 24.85 -43.81 41.75
CA LYS A 37 25.05 -42.77 42.78
C LYS A 37 24.61 -43.24 44.16
N GLN A 38 23.45 -43.90 44.25
CA GLN A 38 22.92 -44.40 45.51
C GLN A 38 23.85 -45.48 46.09
N ALA A 39 24.24 -46.48 45.29
CA ALA A 39 25.16 -47.53 45.71
C ALA A 39 26.54 -46.96 46.12
N SER A 40 27.05 -45.96 45.39
CA SER A 40 28.29 -45.25 45.76
C SER A 40 28.20 -44.61 47.14
N LYS A 41 27.10 -43.91 47.44
CA LYS A 41 26.86 -43.28 48.75
C LYS A 41 26.66 -44.32 49.85
N GLU A 42 25.92 -45.39 49.59
CA GLU A 42 25.66 -46.46 50.56
C GLU A 42 26.93 -47.23 50.92
N ILE A 43 27.83 -47.47 49.96
CA ILE A 43 29.10 -48.16 50.21
C ILE A 43 30.03 -47.29 51.07
N ILE A 44 30.17 -45.98 50.78
CA ILE A 44 30.90 -45.07 51.68
C ILE A 44 30.29 -45.09 53.08
N GLN A 45 28.96 -45.00 53.20
CA GLN A 45 28.29 -45.01 54.51
C GLN A 45 28.52 -46.31 55.29
N LYS A 46 28.52 -47.46 54.61
CA LYS A 46 28.84 -48.76 55.22
C LYS A 46 30.30 -48.83 55.66
N GLU A 47 31.24 -48.40 54.82
CA GLU A 47 32.66 -48.35 55.16
C GLU A 47 32.93 -47.38 56.33
N LYS A 48 32.23 -46.23 56.36
CA LYS A 48 32.33 -45.25 57.44
C LYS A 48 31.84 -45.83 58.77
N LYS A 49 30.68 -46.48 58.78
CA LYS A 49 30.16 -47.18 59.97
C LYS A 49 31.07 -48.32 60.40
N ALA A 50 31.66 -49.06 59.47
CA ALA A 50 32.62 -50.12 59.78
C ALA A 50 33.90 -49.55 60.43
N LEU A 51 34.40 -48.41 59.94
CA LEU A 51 35.52 -47.69 60.53
C LEU A 51 35.18 -47.18 61.94
N GLU A 52 34.01 -46.55 62.12
CA GLU A 52 33.53 -46.06 63.42
C GLU A 52 33.43 -47.20 64.45
N ASN A 53 32.81 -48.32 64.05
CA ASN A 53 32.70 -49.51 64.89
C ASN A 53 34.06 -50.13 65.23
N TYR A 54 35.00 -50.15 64.28
CA TYR A 54 36.37 -50.64 64.54
C TYR A 54 37.10 -49.73 65.53
N ILE A 55 37.01 -48.40 65.37
CA ILE A 55 37.63 -47.43 66.28
C ILE A 55 37.06 -47.56 67.70
N GLN A 56 35.74 -47.72 67.85
CA GLN A 56 35.10 -47.83 69.16
C GLN A 56 35.43 -49.12 69.91
N ASN A 57 35.69 -50.22 69.20
CA ASN A 57 35.85 -51.55 69.81
C ASN A 57 37.28 -52.10 69.81
N THR A 58 38.25 -51.40 69.20
CA THR A 58 39.63 -51.90 69.09
C THR A 58 40.51 -51.54 70.28
N LYS A 59 41.38 -52.48 70.70
CA LYS A 59 42.50 -52.23 71.64
C LYS A 59 43.83 -52.02 70.91
N ASP A 60 43.78 -51.83 69.60
CA ASP A 60 44.95 -51.67 68.74
C ASP A 60 45.69 -50.34 68.97
N ASN A 61 47.01 -50.33 68.76
CA ASN A 61 47.81 -49.12 68.92
C ASN A 61 47.46 -48.02 67.88
N GLN A 62 47.74 -46.76 68.24
CA GLN A 62 47.44 -45.55 67.43
C GLN A 62 47.93 -45.65 65.98
N ARG A 63 49.12 -46.26 65.76
CA ARG A 63 49.72 -46.43 64.44
C ARG A 63 48.89 -47.36 63.53
N THR A 64 48.26 -48.38 64.09
CA THR A 64 47.36 -49.27 63.34
C THR A 64 46.05 -48.55 63.02
N VAL A 65 45.47 -47.85 63.99
CA VAL A 65 44.21 -47.10 63.78
C VAL A 65 44.37 -46.05 62.68
N ASN A 66 45.49 -45.31 62.67
CA ASN A 66 45.77 -44.33 61.62
C ASN A 66 45.97 -44.98 60.24
N LYS A 67 46.52 -46.19 60.17
CA LYS A 67 46.65 -46.94 58.91
C LYS A 67 45.28 -47.31 58.34
N VAL A 68 44.35 -47.75 59.18
CA VAL A 68 42.98 -48.10 58.77
C VAL A 68 42.17 -46.85 58.38
N LYS A 69 42.35 -45.72 59.08
CA LYS A 69 41.77 -44.42 58.67
C LYS A 69 42.27 -43.98 57.29
N LYS A 70 43.58 -44.05 57.06
CA LYS A 70 44.18 -43.71 55.75
C LYS A 70 43.65 -44.60 54.63
N GLU A 71 43.46 -45.90 54.91
CA GLU A 71 42.87 -46.84 53.95
C GLU A 71 41.40 -46.49 53.63
N PHE A 72 40.62 -46.06 54.63
CA PHE A 72 39.27 -45.53 54.41
C PHE A 72 39.29 -44.24 53.58
N GLU A 73 40.17 -43.28 53.87
CA GLU A 73 40.31 -42.04 53.10
C GLU A 73 40.68 -42.33 51.62
N GLU A 74 41.51 -43.35 51.36
CA GLU A 74 41.83 -43.79 49.99
C GLU A 74 40.59 -44.40 49.29
N LYS A 75 39.78 -45.18 50.00
CA LYS A 75 38.51 -45.73 49.50
C LYS A 75 37.46 -44.63 49.26
N GLU A 76 37.34 -43.67 50.16
CA GLU A 76 36.44 -42.52 50.05
C GLU A 76 36.81 -41.66 48.84
N ASN A 77 38.08 -41.30 48.68
CA ASN A 77 38.58 -40.59 47.50
C ASN A 77 38.34 -41.34 46.18
N LYS A 78 38.46 -42.68 46.19
CA LYS A 78 38.14 -43.51 45.01
C LYS A 78 36.66 -43.38 44.63
N VAL A 79 35.75 -43.44 45.59
CA VAL A 79 34.30 -43.31 45.35
C VAL A 79 33.91 -41.88 44.98
N GLU A 80 34.53 -40.85 45.56
CA GLU A 80 34.30 -39.46 45.16
C GLU A 80 34.69 -39.20 43.70
N LYS A 81 35.86 -39.69 43.27
CA LYS A 81 36.28 -39.63 41.85
C LYS A 81 35.30 -40.38 40.95
N LEU A 82 34.79 -41.51 41.42
CA LEU A 82 33.76 -42.28 40.70
C LEU A 82 32.46 -41.47 40.56
N LEU A 83 31.99 -40.80 41.61
CA LEU A 83 30.81 -39.95 41.59
C LEU A 83 30.94 -38.77 40.61
N VAL A 84 32.07 -38.08 40.60
CA VAL A 84 32.34 -37.01 39.61
C VAL A 84 32.33 -37.55 38.19
N LYS A 85 32.91 -38.74 37.96
CA LYS A 85 32.87 -39.42 36.66
C LYS A 85 31.45 -39.79 36.26
N ILE A 86 30.63 -40.27 37.20
CA ILE A 86 29.20 -40.58 36.97
C ILE A 86 28.45 -39.32 36.54
N ASP A 87 28.63 -38.20 37.24
CA ASP A 87 27.95 -36.94 36.90
C ASP A 87 28.32 -36.44 35.50
N LEU A 88 29.59 -36.53 35.12
CA LEU A 88 30.06 -36.12 33.80
C LEU A 88 29.52 -37.04 32.69
N LEU A 89 29.48 -38.36 32.95
CA LEU A 89 28.91 -39.34 32.02
C LEU A 89 27.40 -39.18 31.89
N GLU A 90 26.67 -38.94 32.97
CA GLU A 90 25.24 -38.67 32.96
C GLU A 90 24.94 -37.40 32.16
N LYS A 91 25.67 -36.31 32.39
CA LYS A 91 25.49 -35.06 31.63
C LYS A 91 25.74 -35.25 30.13
N ASN A 92 26.84 -35.91 29.76
CA ASN A 92 27.15 -36.21 28.36
C ASN A 92 26.10 -37.14 27.74
N TYR A 93 25.63 -38.14 28.50
CA TYR A 93 24.58 -39.05 28.07
C TYR A 93 23.24 -38.32 27.84
N GLU A 94 22.86 -37.42 28.75
CA GLU A 94 21.66 -36.59 28.60
C GLU A 94 21.75 -35.62 27.42
N GLU A 95 22.91 -34.99 27.20
CA GLU A 95 23.12 -34.12 26.03
C GLU A 95 23.07 -34.90 24.72
N ASN A 96 23.68 -36.10 24.68
CA ASN A 96 23.61 -36.98 23.51
C ASN A 96 22.18 -37.49 23.28
N ILE A 97 21.46 -37.85 24.34
CA ILE A 97 20.03 -38.21 24.25
C ILE A 97 19.20 -37.03 23.75
N LYS A 98 19.45 -35.80 24.23
CA LYS A 98 18.74 -34.61 23.74
C LYS A 98 18.98 -34.40 22.25
N LYS A 99 20.22 -34.55 21.78
CA LYS A 99 20.58 -34.45 20.35
C LYS A 99 19.93 -35.56 19.52
N GLU A 100 19.97 -36.82 19.98
CA GLU A 100 19.33 -37.94 19.28
C GLU A 100 17.80 -37.84 19.30
N ARG A 101 17.19 -37.46 20.42
CA ARG A 101 15.75 -37.20 20.51
C ARG A 101 15.34 -36.07 19.59
N PHE A 102 16.13 -35.00 19.51
CA PHE A 102 15.89 -33.90 18.58
C PHE A 102 15.97 -34.38 17.13
N LYS A 103 16.99 -35.16 16.77
CA LYS A 103 17.17 -35.73 15.42
C LYS A 103 16.01 -36.66 15.02
N VAL A 104 15.60 -37.55 15.92
CA VAL A 104 14.44 -38.44 15.71
C VAL A 104 13.16 -37.62 15.57
N ARG A 105 12.90 -36.66 16.47
CA ARG A 105 11.73 -35.79 16.41
C ARG A 105 11.70 -34.95 15.14
N PHE A 106 12.84 -34.42 14.71
CA PHE A 106 13.00 -33.65 13.48
C PHE A 106 12.65 -34.50 12.24
N GLU A 107 13.18 -35.72 12.14
CA GLU A 107 12.85 -36.61 11.01
C GLU A 107 11.40 -37.10 11.05
N THR A 108 10.81 -37.33 12.23
CA THR A 108 9.39 -37.66 12.38
C THR A 108 8.50 -36.51 11.89
N ILE A 109 8.75 -35.29 12.36
CA ILE A 109 7.98 -34.10 11.94
C ILE A 109 8.15 -33.85 10.44
N LYS A 110 9.34 -34.04 9.90
CA LYS A 110 9.60 -33.94 8.46
C LYS A 110 8.81 -34.97 7.65
N LYS A 111 8.73 -36.21 8.11
CA LYS A 111 7.89 -37.25 7.47
C LYS A 111 6.41 -36.93 7.59
N GLU A 112 5.96 -36.47 8.75
CA GLU A 112 4.57 -36.11 9.03
C GLU A 112 4.11 -34.94 8.14
N ILE A 113 4.90 -33.88 8.05
CA ILE A 113 4.63 -32.73 7.16
C ILE A 113 4.55 -33.19 5.70
N ASN A 114 5.51 -34.00 5.22
CA ASN A 114 5.49 -34.51 3.86
C ASN A 114 4.26 -35.40 3.60
N ASN A 115 3.86 -36.23 4.55
CA ASN A 115 2.67 -37.07 4.45
C ASN A 115 1.39 -36.24 4.42
N LEU A 116 1.26 -35.24 5.29
CA LEU A 116 0.12 -34.32 5.31
C LEU A 116 0.01 -33.52 4.00
N ILE A 117 1.13 -33.09 3.43
CA ILE A 117 1.16 -32.47 2.09
C ILE A 117 0.64 -33.46 1.04
N GLY A 118 1.09 -34.71 1.05
CA GLY A 118 0.65 -35.77 0.14
C GLY A 118 -0.84 -36.12 0.28
N GLN A 119 -1.37 -36.11 1.51
CA GLN A 119 -2.78 -36.29 1.83
C GLN A 119 -3.61 -35.01 1.61
N THR A 120 -3.00 -33.96 1.06
CA THR A 120 -3.59 -32.65 0.78
C THR A 120 -4.04 -31.85 2.01
N ARG A 121 -3.63 -32.22 3.22
CA ARG A 121 -3.91 -31.50 4.49
C ARG A 121 -2.86 -30.42 4.75
N ALA A 122 -2.73 -29.50 3.79
CA ALA A 122 -1.65 -28.51 3.76
C ALA A 122 -1.74 -27.45 4.87
N THR A 123 -2.94 -27.10 5.33
CA THR A 123 -3.16 -26.16 6.46
C THR A 123 -2.65 -26.74 7.79
N GLU A 124 -2.92 -28.02 8.02
CA GLU A 124 -2.42 -28.75 9.19
C GLU A 124 -0.91 -28.93 9.13
N ALA A 125 -0.37 -29.24 7.95
CA ALA A 125 1.08 -29.27 7.72
C ALA A 125 1.72 -27.90 8.04
N MET A 126 1.08 -26.78 7.65
CA MET A 126 1.56 -25.43 7.94
C MET A 126 1.55 -25.12 9.45
N SER A 127 0.50 -25.55 10.15
CA SER A 127 0.36 -25.39 11.61
C SER A 127 1.46 -26.13 12.35
N ILE A 128 1.68 -27.41 12.02
CA ILE A 128 2.74 -28.24 12.62
C ILE A 128 4.12 -27.66 12.29
N LEU A 129 4.37 -27.26 11.04
CA LEU A 129 5.63 -26.66 10.62
C LEU A 129 5.94 -25.37 11.40
N THR A 130 4.94 -24.52 11.59
CA THR A 130 5.08 -23.24 12.31
C THR A 130 5.29 -23.47 13.80
N SER A 131 4.51 -24.35 14.43
CA SER A 131 4.68 -24.71 15.83
C SER A 131 6.07 -25.31 16.10
N PHE A 132 6.56 -26.19 15.22
CA PHE A 132 7.89 -26.77 15.35
C PHE A 132 9.03 -25.74 15.19
N TYR A 133 8.88 -24.80 14.27
CA TYR A 133 9.81 -23.68 14.12
C TYR A 133 9.85 -22.80 15.37
N GLU A 134 8.68 -22.43 15.89
CA GLU A 134 8.56 -21.57 17.07
C GLU A 134 9.22 -22.18 18.32
N GLN A 135 9.15 -23.50 18.47
CA GLN A 135 9.75 -24.21 19.61
C GLN A 135 11.28 -24.38 19.49
N ASN A 136 11.88 -24.17 18.31
CA ASN A 136 13.29 -24.50 18.04
C ASN A 136 13.98 -23.42 17.20
N LYS A 137 13.68 -22.14 17.47
CA LYS A 137 14.15 -20.99 16.66
C LYS A 137 15.67 -20.84 16.62
N ASP A 138 16.37 -21.34 17.64
CA ASP A 138 17.82 -21.22 17.77
C ASP A 138 18.58 -22.29 16.95
N GLU A 139 17.87 -23.26 16.37
CA GLU A 139 18.46 -24.34 15.57
C GLU A 139 18.48 -24.01 14.07
N ILE A 140 19.66 -23.75 13.50
CA ILE A 140 19.85 -23.34 12.09
C ILE A 140 19.22 -24.32 11.10
N ILE A 141 19.29 -25.63 11.39
CA ILE A 141 18.70 -26.68 10.55
C ILE A 141 17.17 -26.52 10.47
N VAL A 142 16.52 -26.12 11.57
CA VAL A 142 15.07 -25.90 11.63
C VAL A 142 14.68 -24.64 10.85
N ILE A 143 15.46 -23.56 10.93
CA ILE A 143 15.24 -22.33 10.17
C ILE A 143 15.24 -22.62 8.66
N ASN A 144 16.25 -23.35 8.19
CA ASN A 144 16.38 -23.70 6.77
C ASN A 144 15.28 -24.66 6.31
N PHE A 145 14.93 -25.63 7.16
CA PHE A 145 13.81 -26.53 6.91
C PHE A 145 12.47 -25.80 6.80
N TYR A 146 12.21 -24.85 7.72
CA TYR A 146 11.01 -24.02 7.73
C TYR A 146 10.84 -23.22 6.44
N LYS A 147 11.89 -22.48 6.03
CA LYS A 147 11.85 -21.68 4.79
C LYS A 147 11.53 -22.54 3.56
N LYS A 148 12.17 -23.70 3.45
CA LYS A 148 11.98 -24.61 2.30
C LYS A 148 10.57 -25.22 2.29
N GLN A 149 10.11 -25.75 3.42
CA GLN A 149 8.81 -26.42 3.48
C GLN A 149 7.63 -25.46 3.42
N LYS A 150 7.75 -24.26 4.02
CA LYS A 150 6.72 -23.23 3.92
C LYS A 150 6.40 -22.88 2.47
N ALA A 151 7.42 -22.73 1.62
CA ALA A 151 7.22 -22.44 0.19
C ALA A 151 6.49 -23.58 -0.56
N ILE A 152 6.74 -24.84 -0.18
CA ILE A 152 6.09 -26.01 -0.79
C ILE A 152 4.63 -26.09 -0.33
N ILE A 153 4.38 -25.98 0.97
CA ILE A 153 3.03 -26.03 1.55
C ILE A 153 2.18 -24.87 1.01
N GLN A 154 2.75 -23.67 0.94
CA GLN A 154 2.05 -22.49 0.41
C GLN A 154 1.60 -22.71 -1.03
N LYS A 155 2.48 -23.23 -1.92
CA LYS A 155 2.09 -23.57 -3.30
C LYS A 155 0.93 -24.57 -3.38
N VAL A 156 0.85 -25.53 -2.47
CA VAL A 156 -0.24 -26.51 -2.44
C VAL A 156 -1.54 -25.88 -1.93
N ILE A 157 -1.46 -25.01 -0.92
CA ILE A 157 -2.60 -24.22 -0.42
C ILE A 157 -3.13 -23.32 -1.55
N ASP A 158 -2.25 -22.58 -2.22
CA ASP A 158 -2.62 -21.66 -3.30
C ASP A 158 -3.28 -22.42 -4.47
N LYS A 159 -2.76 -23.59 -4.84
CA LYS A 159 -3.36 -24.47 -5.86
C LYS A 159 -4.72 -25.04 -5.43
N LYS A 160 -4.91 -25.29 -4.13
CA LYS A 160 -6.21 -25.71 -3.57
C LYS A 160 -7.21 -24.58 -3.55
N ILE A 161 -6.79 -23.38 -3.18
CA ILE A 161 -7.60 -22.16 -3.23
C ILE A 161 -8.05 -21.93 -4.68
N LEU A 162 -7.15 -22.02 -5.66
CA LEU A 162 -7.50 -21.91 -7.08
C LEU A 162 -8.56 -22.93 -7.53
N LYS A 163 -8.41 -24.20 -7.11
CA LYS A 163 -9.40 -25.27 -7.41
C LYS A 163 -10.71 -25.11 -6.65
N LEU A 164 -10.66 -24.57 -5.43
CA LEU A 164 -11.85 -24.24 -4.64
C LEU A 164 -12.58 -23.06 -5.26
N GLU A 165 -11.86 -22.05 -5.75
CA GLU A 165 -12.41 -20.95 -6.53
C GLU A 165 -13.07 -21.45 -7.81
N ASP A 166 -12.46 -22.41 -8.53
CA ASP A 166 -13.06 -23.05 -9.71
C ASP A 166 -14.31 -23.89 -9.36
N ARG A 167 -14.32 -24.61 -8.23
CA ARG A 167 -15.49 -25.41 -7.77
C ARG A 167 -16.61 -24.55 -7.18
N ILE A 168 -16.27 -23.49 -6.45
CA ILE A 168 -17.22 -22.50 -5.94
C ILE A 168 -17.87 -21.77 -7.11
N LYS A 169 -17.13 -21.50 -8.19
CA LYS A 169 -17.63 -20.95 -9.45
C LYS A 169 -18.62 -21.89 -10.16
N ALA A 170 -18.30 -23.18 -10.27
CA ALA A 170 -19.19 -24.18 -10.89
C ALA A 170 -20.45 -24.51 -10.05
N ASN A 171 -20.35 -24.57 -8.72
CA ASN A 171 -21.51 -24.81 -7.85
C ASN A 171 -22.38 -23.56 -7.68
N ALA A 172 -21.79 -22.36 -7.64
CA ALA A 172 -22.54 -21.11 -7.64
C ALA A 172 -23.21 -20.82 -8.99
N GLU A 173 -22.66 -21.32 -10.11
CA GLU A 173 -23.31 -21.29 -11.44
C GLU A 173 -24.58 -22.17 -11.45
N LEU A 174 -24.52 -23.41 -10.95
CA LEU A 174 -25.69 -24.32 -10.88
C LEU A 174 -26.79 -23.84 -9.93
N GLU A 175 -26.42 -23.22 -8.80
CA GLU A 175 -27.36 -22.69 -7.81
C GLU A 175 -27.96 -21.34 -8.26
N ALA A 176 -27.19 -20.49 -8.95
CA ALA A 176 -27.69 -19.25 -9.57
C ALA A 176 -28.58 -19.51 -10.81
N MET A 177 -28.28 -20.55 -11.61
CA MET A 177 -29.10 -20.96 -12.77
C MET A 177 -30.49 -21.48 -12.35
N SER A 178 -30.63 -22.06 -11.16
CA SER A 178 -31.93 -22.51 -10.63
C SER A 178 -32.75 -21.41 -9.96
N LEU A 179 -32.12 -20.32 -9.49
CA LEU A 179 -32.78 -19.27 -8.70
C LEU A 179 -33.29 -18.08 -9.52
N ILE A 180 -32.87 -17.91 -10.79
CA ILE A 180 -33.14 -16.67 -11.57
C ILE A 180 -34.20 -16.83 -12.68
N GLY A 181 -34.56 -18.05 -13.11
CA GLY A 181 -35.75 -18.26 -13.96
C GLY A 181 -35.79 -17.56 -15.34
N GLU A 182 -34.69 -17.04 -15.88
CA GLU A 182 -34.63 -16.41 -17.21
C GLU A 182 -33.41 -16.87 -18.03
N LYS A 183 -33.61 -16.97 -19.36
CA LYS A 183 -32.60 -17.37 -20.36
C LYS A 183 -31.64 -16.22 -20.66
N ILE A 184 -30.34 -16.54 -20.76
CA ILE A 184 -29.28 -15.60 -21.15
C ILE A 184 -29.37 -15.30 -22.65
N ASP A 185 -29.29 -14.02 -23.03
CA ASP A 185 -29.20 -13.56 -24.42
C ASP A 185 -27.76 -13.79 -24.95
N GLU A 186 -27.62 -14.45 -26.11
CA GLU A 186 -26.33 -14.97 -26.63
C GLU A 186 -25.26 -13.89 -26.85
N LYS A 187 -25.65 -12.62 -26.87
CA LYS A 187 -24.76 -11.48 -27.11
C LYS A 187 -23.87 -11.12 -25.91
N ASP A 188 -24.20 -11.58 -24.70
CA ASP A 188 -23.43 -11.36 -23.48
C ASP A 188 -22.37 -12.45 -23.22
N ILE A 189 -22.34 -13.48 -24.08
CA ILE A 189 -21.31 -14.52 -24.06
C ILE A 189 -20.06 -13.95 -24.76
N PRO A 190 -18.88 -13.92 -24.10
CA PRO A 190 -17.67 -13.42 -24.71
C PRO A 190 -17.36 -14.23 -25.98
N LYS A 191 -17.34 -13.57 -27.15
CA LYS A 191 -16.94 -14.20 -28.41
C LYS A 191 -15.44 -14.49 -28.39
N GLU A 192 -15.07 -15.69 -28.82
CA GLU A 192 -13.66 -16.08 -28.97
C GLU A 192 -13.00 -15.29 -30.11
N GLU A 193 -12.36 -14.17 -29.77
CA GLU A 193 -11.36 -13.56 -30.65
C GLU A 193 -9.96 -13.69 -30.02
N GLU A 194 -8.96 -13.80 -30.89
CA GLU A 194 -7.55 -14.11 -30.59
C GLU A 194 -6.86 -13.04 -29.73
N LYS A 195 -7.16 -13.02 -28.43
CA LYS A 195 -6.32 -12.34 -27.42
C LYS A 195 -5.59 -13.38 -26.58
N GLY A 196 -4.29 -13.13 -26.34
CA GLY A 196 -3.41 -13.98 -25.54
C GLY A 196 -3.90 -14.19 -24.10
N PHE A 197 -3.31 -15.18 -23.42
CA PHE A 197 -3.67 -15.67 -22.08
C PHE A 197 -4.04 -14.58 -21.05
N PHE A 198 -3.29 -13.47 -21.02
CA PHE A 198 -3.54 -12.34 -20.12
C PHE A 198 -4.76 -11.49 -20.52
N GLY A 199 -5.05 -11.35 -21.82
CA GLY A 199 -6.25 -10.64 -22.30
C GLY A 199 -7.54 -11.36 -21.93
N LYS A 200 -7.56 -12.70 -22.04
CA LYS A 200 -8.69 -13.55 -21.62
C LYS A 200 -8.92 -13.51 -20.10
N ILE A 201 -7.85 -13.41 -19.30
CA ILE A 201 -7.95 -13.27 -17.84
C ILE A 201 -8.49 -11.89 -17.45
N ILE A 202 -8.01 -10.82 -18.09
CA ILE A 202 -8.45 -9.45 -17.83
C ILE A 202 -9.92 -9.27 -18.19
N GLU A 203 -10.38 -9.73 -19.36
CA GLU A 203 -11.80 -9.67 -19.74
C GLU A 203 -12.68 -10.50 -18.80
N LYS A 204 -12.23 -11.68 -18.38
CA LYS A 204 -12.96 -12.54 -17.43
C LYS A 204 -13.01 -11.95 -16.02
N LEU A 205 -11.94 -11.26 -15.58
CA LEU A 205 -11.90 -10.52 -14.31
C LEU A 205 -12.75 -9.25 -14.36
N HIS A 206 -12.78 -8.53 -15.49
CA HIS A 206 -13.66 -7.39 -15.70
C HIS A 206 -15.13 -7.83 -15.71
N PHE A 207 -15.45 -8.94 -16.38
CA PHE A 207 -16.78 -9.52 -16.35
C PHE A 207 -17.18 -9.95 -14.93
N GLN A 208 -16.30 -10.62 -14.18
CA GLN A 208 -16.56 -11.01 -12.78
C GLN A 208 -16.66 -9.83 -11.82
N SER A 209 -15.87 -8.77 -12.03
CA SER A 209 -15.98 -7.48 -11.32
C SER A 209 -17.33 -6.85 -11.58
N ASN A 210 -17.77 -6.82 -12.84
CA ASN A 210 -19.04 -6.23 -13.25
C ASN A 210 -20.23 -7.06 -12.76
N LEU A 211 -20.12 -8.40 -12.74
CA LEU A 211 -21.14 -9.29 -12.21
C LEU A 211 -21.24 -9.20 -10.68
N ARG A 212 -20.10 -9.17 -9.95
CA ARG A 212 -20.08 -8.96 -8.49
C ARG A 212 -20.65 -7.59 -8.12
N LYS A 213 -20.28 -6.54 -8.86
CA LYS A 213 -20.90 -5.22 -8.71
C LYS A 213 -22.40 -5.29 -8.93
N ARG A 214 -22.88 -5.90 -10.02
CA ARG A 214 -24.32 -6.07 -10.29
C ARG A 214 -25.06 -6.88 -9.22
N ILE A 215 -24.43 -7.92 -8.65
CA ILE A 215 -25.01 -8.75 -7.57
C ILE A 215 -25.03 -8.00 -6.24
N GLU A 216 -23.96 -7.27 -5.91
CA GLU A 216 -23.89 -6.43 -4.70
C GLU A 216 -24.83 -5.23 -4.80
N GLU A 217 -24.98 -4.67 -5.99
CA GLU A 217 -25.98 -3.65 -6.36
C GLU A 217 -27.41 -4.18 -6.23
N LYS A 218 -27.68 -5.38 -6.76
CA LYS A 218 -28.99 -6.02 -6.63
C LYS A 218 -29.30 -6.41 -5.19
N LYS A 219 -28.31 -6.86 -4.39
CA LYS A 219 -28.47 -7.07 -2.94
C LYS A 219 -28.77 -5.77 -2.19
N LEU A 220 -28.15 -4.66 -2.56
CA LEU A 220 -28.44 -3.35 -1.97
C LEU A 220 -29.86 -2.89 -2.34
N LEU A 221 -30.30 -3.14 -3.58
CA LEU A 221 -31.67 -2.88 -4.03
C LEU A 221 -32.69 -3.80 -3.34
N ASP A 222 -32.39 -5.09 -3.19
CA ASP A 222 -33.25 -6.09 -2.53
C ASP A 222 -33.32 -5.86 -1.01
N GLU A 223 -32.20 -5.54 -0.35
CA GLU A 223 -32.18 -5.16 1.08
C GLU A 223 -32.99 -3.90 1.34
N VAL A 224 -33.03 -2.97 0.39
CA VAL A 224 -33.82 -1.76 0.56
C VAL A 224 -35.28 -1.93 0.12
N ASN A 225 -35.58 -2.79 -0.86
CA ASN A 225 -36.96 -3.20 -1.14
C ASN A 225 -37.61 -3.83 0.11
N ILE A 226 -36.88 -4.67 0.85
CA ILE A 226 -37.32 -5.23 2.14
C ILE A 226 -37.55 -4.14 3.21
N LEU A 227 -36.81 -3.03 3.16
CA LEU A 227 -36.98 -1.89 4.09
C LEU A 227 -38.13 -0.96 3.71
N ILE A 228 -38.59 -1.00 2.45
CA ILE A 228 -39.75 -0.27 1.95
C ILE A 228 -41.06 -0.98 2.36
N GLU A 229 -41.07 -2.32 2.39
CA GLU A 229 -42.29 -3.12 2.58
C GLU A 229 -42.69 -3.40 4.06
N GLU A 230 -41.82 -3.22 5.06
CA GLU A 230 -42.13 -3.64 6.46
C GLU A 230 -42.04 -2.51 7.52
N ASP A 231 -43.17 -2.25 8.19
CA ASP A 231 -43.40 -1.12 9.11
C ASP A 231 -42.81 -1.29 10.54
N SER A 232 -41.66 -1.98 10.69
CA SER A 232 -41.06 -2.23 12.02
C SER A 232 -40.09 -1.12 12.47
N LYS A 233 -40.33 -0.54 13.65
CA LYS A 233 -39.58 0.60 14.23
C LYS A 233 -38.08 0.31 14.44
N VAL A 234 -37.72 -0.94 14.77
CA VAL A 234 -36.34 -1.36 15.06
C VAL A 234 -35.47 -1.46 13.80
N LYS A 235 -36.01 -1.95 12.68
CA LYS A 235 -35.26 -2.05 11.42
C LYS A 235 -35.08 -0.69 10.73
N LYS A 236 -36.06 0.23 10.84
CA LYS A 236 -35.92 1.63 10.40
C LYS A 236 -34.74 2.33 11.09
N GLU A 237 -34.53 2.06 12.39
CA GLU A 237 -33.40 2.61 13.14
C GLU A 237 -32.05 2.03 12.70
N LEU A 238 -32.01 0.74 12.35
CA LEU A 238 -30.81 0.10 11.79
C LEU A 238 -30.47 0.61 10.39
N ALA A 239 -31.48 0.79 9.54
CA ALA A 239 -31.33 1.38 8.21
C ALA A 239 -30.87 2.84 8.31
N ALA A 240 -31.45 3.62 9.21
CA ALA A 240 -30.99 4.98 9.51
C ALA A 240 -29.52 4.98 9.92
N LYS A 241 -29.10 4.13 10.86
CA LYS A 241 -27.69 4.01 11.29
C LYS A 241 -26.74 3.59 10.17
N LYS A 242 -27.18 2.76 9.22
CA LYS A 242 -26.38 2.37 8.04
C LYS A 242 -26.28 3.53 7.04
N LEU A 243 -27.40 4.19 6.74
CA LEU A 243 -27.45 5.35 5.84
C LEU A 243 -26.69 6.55 6.43
N GLU A 244 -26.77 6.80 7.73
CA GLU A 244 -25.97 7.80 8.44
C GLU A 244 -24.46 7.54 8.26
N LYS A 245 -24.02 6.28 8.14
CA LYS A 245 -22.61 5.97 7.83
C LYS A 245 -22.26 6.20 6.35
N ILE A 246 -23.17 5.83 5.44
CA ILE A 246 -22.98 5.95 3.99
C ILE A 246 -23.01 7.42 3.54
N HIS A 247 -23.94 8.19 4.12
CA HIS A 247 -24.15 9.62 3.90
C HIS A 247 -23.53 10.47 5.01
N SER A 248 -22.53 9.95 5.71
CA SER A 248 -21.97 10.59 6.91
C SER A 248 -21.47 12.01 6.61
N GLY A 249 -22.21 12.99 7.11
CA GLY A 249 -21.89 14.41 7.06
C GLY A 249 -23.13 15.25 6.88
N LEU A 250 -23.53 16.00 7.92
CA LEU A 250 -24.48 17.13 7.84
C LEU A 250 -24.04 18.19 6.81
N VAL A 251 -22.81 18.08 6.29
CA VAL A 251 -22.20 18.95 5.31
C VAL A 251 -21.45 18.10 4.29
N LYS A 252 -21.91 18.10 3.03
CA LYS A 252 -21.16 17.56 1.89
C LYS A 252 -20.58 18.73 1.12
N GLU A 253 -19.26 18.82 1.01
CA GLU A 253 -18.57 19.84 0.20
C GLU A 253 -17.90 19.17 -1.00
N LEU A 254 -18.06 19.77 -2.19
CA LEU A 254 -17.42 19.35 -3.43
C LEU A 254 -16.58 20.50 -3.97
N VAL A 255 -15.29 20.24 -4.11
CA VAL A 255 -14.34 21.08 -4.84
C VAL A 255 -13.67 20.19 -5.87
N TYR A 256 -13.72 20.58 -7.14
CA TYR A 256 -13.07 19.83 -8.23
C TYR A 256 -11.97 20.69 -8.86
N GLU A 257 -10.74 20.54 -8.37
CA GLU A 257 -9.63 21.45 -8.69
C GLU A 257 -9.15 21.34 -10.14
N ASN A 258 -9.19 20.13 -10.71
CA ASN A 258 -8.62 19.78 -12.01
C ASN A 258 -9.67 19.72 -13.14
N MET A 259 -10.70 20.53 -13.07
CA MET A 259 -11.66 20.67 -14.17
C MET A 259 -11.06 21.50 -15.29
N ILE A 260 -10.92 20.92 -16.48
CA ILE A 260 -10.50 21.64 -17.68
C ILE A 260 -11.55 22.72 -17.98
N GLY A 261 -11.09 23.96 -18.18
CA GLY A 261 -11.92 25.09 -18.54
C GLY A 261 -12.87 25.62 -17.46
N TYR A 262 -12.88 25.02 -16.25
CA TYR A 262 -13.91 25.31 -15.24
C TYR A 262 -13.39 25.32 -13.79
N GLU A 263 -14.16 25.95 -12.92
CA GLU A 263 -14.08 25.82 -11.46
C GLU A 263 -15.42 25.32 -10.95
N LEU A 264 -15.38 24.35 -10.03
CA LEU A 264 -16.57 23.75 -9.42
C LEU A 264 -16.52 23.89 -7.91
N TYR A 265 -17.61 24.38 -7.34
CA TYR A 265 -17.83 24.42 -5.90
C TYR A 265 -19.27 24.05 -5.61
N GLY A 266 -19.51 23.13 -4.68
CA GLY A 266 -20.85 22.82 -4.20
C GLY A 266 -20.85 22.46 -2.73
N LYS A 267 -21.94 22.78 -2.04
CA LYS A 267 -22.10 22.42 -0.64
C LYS A 267 -23.56 22.21 -0.25
N ILE A 268 -23.80 21.12 0.48
CA ILE A 268 -25.09 20.74 1.07
C ILE A 268 -25.05 21.08 2.55
N LEU A 269 -26.08 21.74 3.05
CA LEU A 269 -26.35 21.94 4.47
C LEU A 269 -27.58 21.08 4.84
N GLY A 270 -27.33 19.92 5.44
CA GLY A 270 -28.41 19.03 5.83
C GLY A 270 -29.20 19.56 7.04
N ALA A 271 -30.53 19.53 6.97
CA ALA A 271 -31.42 19.80 8.10
C ALA A 271 -31.46 18.62 9.08
N ASP A 272 -31.35 17.39 8.56
CA ASP A 272 -31.37 16.14 9.31
C ASP A 272 -30.05 15.36 9.16
N LYS A 273 -29.87 14.29 9.94
CA LYS A 273 -28.69 13.42 9.86
C LYS A 273 -28.51 12.71 8.51
N ILE A 274 -29.58 12.64 7.72
CA ILE A 274 -29.60 12.03 6.38
C ILE A 274 -30.24 13.07 5.46
N SER A 275 -29.45 13.58 4.52
CA SER A 275 -29.90 14.53 3.50
C SER A 275 -30.78 13.84 2.46
N GLY A 276 -31.87 14.48 2.06
CA GLY A 276 -32.69 14.30 0.85
C GLY A 276 -32.06 14.92 -0.41
N ASP A 277 -31.15 15.87 -0.21
CA ASP A 277 -30.33 16.47 -1.28
C ASP A 277 -29.06 15.67 -1.64
N THR A 278 -28.68 15.72 -2.91
CA THR A 278 -27.40 15.20 -3.42
C THR A 278 -26.88 16.01 -4.61
N PHE A 279 -25.57 16.09 -4.72
CA PHE A 279 -24.91 16.44 -5.98
C PHE A 279 -23.71 15.52 -6.21
N GLY A 280 -23.19 15.53 -7.41
CA GLY A 280 -21.97 14.82 -7.73
C GLY A 280 -21.38 15.21 -9.08
N ILE A 281 -20.15 14.77 -9.27
CA ILE A 281 -19.43 14.86 -10.54
C ILE A 281 -18.79 13.50 -10.82
N GLU A 282 -18.94 13.04 -12.05
CA GLU A 282 -18.23 11.90 -12.62
C GLU A 282 -17.56 12.37 -13.92
N GLU A 283 -16.57 11.62 -14.40
CA GLU A 283 -15.94 11.93 -15.69
C GLU A 283 -15.64 10.67 -16.49
N ASN A 284 -15.67 10.85 -17.81
CA ASN A 284 -15.13 9.92 -18.80
C ASN A 284 -14.06 10.64 -19.63
N ASN A 285 -13.59 10.03 -20.72
CA ASN A 285 -12.51 10.60 -21.53
C ASN A 285 -12.89 11.93 -22.21
N GLU A 286 -14.16 12.14 -22.51
CA GLU A 286 -14.63 13.26 -23.34
C GLU A 286 -15.37 14.34 -22.53
N ASN A 287 -16.08 13.94 -21.47
CA ASN A 287 -17.02 14.80 -20.76
C ASN A 287 -16.85 14.72 -19.24
N TYR A 288 -17.16 15.83 -18.58
CA TYR A 288 -17.56 15.84 -17.17
C TYR A 288 -19.08 15.70 -17.09
N LEU A 289 -19.56 14.87 -16.18
CA LEU A 289 -20.97 14.67 -15.90
C LEU A 289 -21.26 15.18 -14.49
N MET A 290 -22.14 16.17 -14.37
CA MET A 290 -22.48 16.79 -13.09
C MET A 290 -23.98 16.67 -12.84
N PHE A 291 -24.39 16.60 -11.58
CA PHE A 291 -25.80 16.69 -11.21
C PHE A 291 -26.00 17.40 -9.87
N LEU A 292 -27.20 17.94 -9.71
CA LEU A 292 -27.82 18.19 -8.42
C LEU A 292 -29.19 17.52 -8.46
N GLY A 293 -29.57 16.85 -7.38
CA GLY A 293 -30.87 16.22 -7.25
C GLY A 293 -31.35 16.23 -5.81
N ASP A 294 -32.67 16.34 -5.67
CA ASP A 294 -33.38 16.44 -4.41
C ASP A 294 -34.51 15.41 -4.42
N ALA A 295 -34.47 14.48 -3.46
CA ALA A 295 -35.42 13.40 -3.34
C ALA A 295 -36.61 13.79 -2.48
N THR A 296 -37.82 13.40 -2.89
CA THR A 296 -39.04 13.69 -2.12
C THR A 296 -39.01 13.18 -0.69
N GLY A 297 -39.32 14.06 0.25
CA GLY A 297 -39.38 13.78 1.69
C GLY A 297 -38.01 13.92 2.36
N HIS A 298 -37.92 13.58 3.65
CA HIS A 298 -36.67 13.69 4.41
C HIS A 298 -36.32 12.39 5.15
N GLY A 299 -35.07 12.28 5.61
CA GLY A 299 -34.59 11.16 6.42
C GLY A 299 -34.32 9.88 5.62
N VAL A 300 -34.62 8.71 6.21
CA VAL A 300 -34.20 7.38 5.71
C VAL A 300 -34.69 7.11 4.28
N LYS A 301 -35.93 7.49 3.96
CA LYS A 301 -36.53 7.24 2.63
C LYS A 301 -35.84 8.06 1.54
N ALA A 302 -35.63 9.36 1.77
CA ALA A 302 -34.97 10.25 0.83
C ALA A 302 -33.48 9.85 0.65
N GLY A 303 -32.79 9.54 1.75
CA GLY A 303 -31.42 9.03 1.72
C GLY A 303 -31.27 7.74 0.90
N PHE A 304 -32.28 6.87 0.85
CA PHE A 304 -32.25 5.72 -0.04
C PHE A 304 -32.38 6.10 -1.52
N ILE A 305 -33.34 6.96 -1.86
CA ILE A 305 -33.56 7.40 -3.25
C ILE A 305 -32.27 8.00 -3.80
N ILE A 306 -31.61 8.85 -3.01
CA ILE A 306 -30.29 9.40 -3.34
C ILE A 306 -29.23 8.31 -3.52
N SER A 307 -29.19 7.30 -2.65
CA SER A 307 -28.22 6.20 -2.79
C SER A 307 -28.38 5.47 -4.12
N VAL A 308 -29.62 5.18 -4.51
CA VAL A 308 -29.92 4.57 -5.82
C VAL A 308 -29.51 5.52 -6.94
N PHE A 309 -29.95 6.78 -6.90
CA PHE A 309 -29.62 7.77 -7.92
C PHE A 309 -28.11 7.93 -8.12
N ASN A 310 -27.36 8.19 -7.05
CA ASN A 310 -25.90 8.36 -7.09
C ASN A 310 -25.21 7.12 -7.68
N LYS A 311 -25.73 5.93 -7.36
CA LYS A 311 -25.20 4.68 -7.87
C LYS A 311 -25.43 4.52 -9.36
N LEU A 312 -26.66 4.78 -9.83
CA LEU A 312 -27.00 4.70 -11.24
C LEU A 312 -26.20 5.72 -12.04
N PHE A 313 -26.13 6.96 -11.58
CA PHE A 313 -25.34 8.00 -12.21
C PHE A 313 -23.87 7.57 -12.39
N LYS A 314 -23.27 7.00 -11.33
CA LYS A 314 -21.90 6.48 -11.38
C LYS A 314 -21.71 5.30 -12.33
N THR A 315 -22.67 4.38 -12.38
CA THR A 315 -22.61 3.21 -13.27
C THR A 315 -22.78 3.59 -14.74
N LEU A 316 -23.52 4.67 -15.02
CA LEU A 316 -23.88 5.10 -16.37
C LEU A 316 -22.97 6.20 -16.93
N LYS A 317 -21.90 6.57 -16.22
CA LYS A 317 -21.02 7.71 -16.56
C LYS A 317 -20.34 7.66 -17.95
N ASP A 318 -20.29 6.48 -18.57
CA ASP A 318 -19.70 6.30 -19.91
C ASP A 318 -20.75 6.41 -21.03
N LYS A 319 -22.02 6.71 -20.70
CA LYS A 319 -23.11 6.93 -21.66
C LYS A 319 -23.36 8.42 -21.88
N LYS A 320 -24.15 8.74 -22.91
CA LYS A 320 -24.62 10.11 -23.15
C LYS A 320 -25.64 10.51 -22.09
N ILE A 321 -25.71 11.81 -21.79
CA ILE A 321 -26.68 12.35 -20.82
C ILE A 321 -28.15 11.93 -21.08
N THR A 322 -28.54 11.76 -22.34
CA THR A 322 -29.89 11.26 -22.71
C THR A 322 -30.14 9.85 -22.19
N ASP A 323 -29.17 8.95 -22.37
CA ASP A 323 -29.26 7.56 -21.97
C ASP A 323 -29.19 7.46 -20.44
N ILE A 324 -28.34 8.27 -19.82
CA ILE A 324 -28.23 8.38 -18.36
C ILE A 324 -29.59 8.76 -17.77
N TYR A 325 -30.22 9.83 -18.26
CA TYR A 325 -31.52 10.25 -17.73
C TYR A 325 -32.60 9.21 -17.98
N PHE A 326 -32.65 8.61 -19.18
CA PHE A 326 -33.62 7.57 -19.52
C PHE A 326 -33.56 6.38 -18.56
N GLU A 327 -32.35 5.86 -18.33
CA GLU A 327 -32.14 4.70 -17.48
C GLU A 327 -32.36 5.03 -16.00
N ILE A 328 -31.85 6.17 -15.51
CA ILE A 328 -32.11 6.62 -14.14
C ILE A 328 -33.61 6.76 -13.90
N ASN A 329 -34.33 7.47 -14.77
CA ASN A 329 -35.76 7.68 -14.59
C ASN A 329 -36.53 6.34 -14.55
N ASN A 330 -36.28 5.46 -15.51
CA ASN A 330 -37.03 4.21 -15.63
C ASN A 330 -36.70 3.22 -14.52
N GLN A 331 -35.44 3.16 -14.09
CA GLN A 331 -35.05 2.32 -12.95
C GLN A 331 -35.62 2.87 -11.65
N LEU A 332 -35.53 4.19 -11.40
CA LEU A 332 -36.19 4.79 -10.24
C LEU A 332 -37.69 4.52 -10.26
N LYS A 333 -38.37 4.61 -11.42
CA LYS A 333 -39.80 4.32 -11.49
C LYS A 333 -40.14 2.85 -11.19
N GLN A 334 -39.27 1.93 -11.57
CA GLN A 334 -39.45 0.49 -11.32
C GLN A 334 -39.14 0.11 -9.87
N THR A 335 -38.18 0.80 -9.25
CA THR A 335 -37.73 0.53 -7.88
C THR A 335 -38.55 1.26 -6.82
N LEU A 336 -39.06 2.46 -7.12
CA LEU A 336 -39.74 3.30 -6.15
C LEU A 336 -41.26 3.17 -6.20
N GLU A 337 -41.91 3.28 -5.03
CA GLU A 337 -43.37 3.45 -4.94
C GLU A 337 -43.85 4.69 -5.71
N SER A 338 -45.12 4.68 -6.11
CA SER A 338 -45.71 5.66 -7.03
C SER A 338 -45.65 7.14 -6.61
N LYS A 339 -45.33 7.44 -5.35
CA LYS A 339 -45.26 8.80 -4.78
C LYS A 339 -43.84 9.37 -4.62
N ASN A 340 -42.80 8.55 -4.81
CA ASN A 340 -41.43 8.97 -4.59
C ASN A 340 -40.77 9.36 -5.92
N PHE A 341 -40.09 10.50 -5.93
CA PHE A 341 -39.37 11.00 -7.10
C PHE A 341 -38.14 11.79 -6.70
N ILE A 342 -37.31 12.13 -7.68
CA ILE A 342 -36.17 13.02 -7.52
C ILE A 342 -36.32 14.21 -8.48
N THR A 343 -36.27 15.42 -7.95
CA THR A 343 -36.12 16.64 -8.76
C THR A 343 -34.64 16.90 -8.97
N GLY A 344 -34.26 17.64 -10.00
CA GLY A 344 -32.86 18.03 -10.20
C GLY A 344 -32.49 18.41 -11.63
N ALA A 345 -31.19 18.37 -11.91
CA ALA A 345 -30.65 18.50 -13.26
C ALA A 345 -29.41 17.65 -13.44
N LEU A 346 -29.25 17.15 -14.66
CA LEU A 346 -28.02 16.52 -15.14
C LEU A 346 -27.33 17.47 -16.12
N PHE A 347 -26.01 17.50 -16.08
CA PHE A 347 -25.16 18.30 -16.97
C PHE A 347 -24.06 17.42 -17.56
N GLU A 348 -23.78 17.63 -18.84
CA GLU A 348 -22.70 17.01 -19.60
C GLU A 348 -21.86 18.13 -20.21
N ILE A 349 -20.61 18.22 -19.78
CA ILE A 349 -19.69 19.31 -20.10
C ILE A 349 -18.55 18.72 -20.91
N ASN A 350 -18.44 19.11 -22.17
CA ASN A 350 -17.41 18.58 -23.04
C ASN A 350 -16.04 19.20 -22.74
N LYS A 351 -15.03 18.34 -22.52
CA LYS A 351 -13.67 18.75 -22.13
C LYS A 351 -12.92 19.49 -23.24
N GLN A 352 -13.29 19.29 -24.49
CA GLN A 352 -12.58 19.87 -25.63
C GLN A 352 -13.17 21.21 -26.05
N ASN A 353 -14.47 21.29 -26.30
CA ASN A 353 -15.12 22.49 -26.83
C ASN A 353 -15.85 23.31 -25.75
N SER A 354 -15.84 22.86 -24.50
CA SER A 354 -16.52 23.50 -23.36
C SER A 354 -18.05 23.61 -23.50
N SER A 355 -18.69 22.89 -24.42
CA SER A 355 -20.15 22.93 -24.54
C SER A 355 -20.83 22.25 -23.35
N ILE A 356 -21.89 22.86 -22.81
CA ILE A 356 -22.67 22.29 -21.71
C ILE A 356 -24.05 21.88 -22.22
N ASN A 357 -24.31 20.59 -22.21
CA ASN A 357 -25.63 20.01 -22.40
C ASN A 357 -26.26 19.71 -21.05
N TYR A 358 -27.57 19.83 -20.93
CA TYR A 358 -28.27 19.48 -19.70
C TYR A 358 -29.65 18.86 -19.95
N ALA A 359 -30.08 18.06 -18.99
CA ALA A 359 -31.43 17.50 -18.89
C ALA A 359 -32.03 17.94 -17.55
N GLY A 360 -33.17 18.64 -17.61
CA GLY A 360 -33.92 19.02 -16.41
C GLY A 360 -34.79 17.87 -15.91
N MET A 361 -34.90 17.74 -14.60
CA MET A 361 -35.76 16.78 -13.90
C MET A 361 -36.78 17.53 -13.03
N GLY A 362 -37.45 18.55 -13.58
CA GLY A 362 -38.54 19.24 -12.87
C GLY A 362 -38.12 20.00 -11.60
N HIS A 363 -36.95 20.62 -11.64
CA HIS A 363 -36.31 21.32 -10.51
C HIS A 363 -36.45 22.85 -10.58
N GLU A 364 -35.98 23.55 -9.54
CA GLU A 364 -35.86 25.00 -9.45
C GLU A 364 -35.16 25.60 -10.68
N PRO A 365 -35.45 26.86 -11.04
CA PRO A 365 -34.69 27.55 -12.07
C PRO A 365 -33.21 27.67 -11.71
N ILE A 366 -32.34 27.56 -12.70
CA ILE A 366 -30.90 27.85 -12.55
C ILE A 366 -30.64 29.33 -12.78
N PHE A 367 -29.61 29.86 -12.13
CA PHE A 367 -29.13 31.22 -12.34
C PHE A 367 -27.79 31.21 -13.08
N ILE A 368 -27.64 32.10 -14.05
CA ILE A 368 -26.40 32.30 -14.78
C ILE A 368 -26.00 33.77 -14.62
N TYR A 369 -24.97 34.03 -13.83
CA TYR A 369 -24.35 35.34 -13.80
C TYR A 369 -23.49 35.53 -15.05
N ARG A 370 -23.81 36.56 -15.83
CA ARG A 370 -23.11 36.95 -17.04
C ARG A 370 -22.05 37.99 -16.72
N LYS A 371 -20.77 37.63 -16.76
CA LYS A 371 -19.68 38.53 -16.37
C LYS A 371 -19.63 39.77 -17.26
N LYS A 372 -19.89 39.59 -18.56
CA LYS A 372 -19.87 40.65 -19.57
C LYS A 372 -20.93 41.74 -19.34
N THR A 373 -22.13 41.36 -18.90
CA THR A 373 -23.24 42.30 -18.68
C THR A 373 -23.42 42.68 -17.22
N GLY A 374 -22.81 41.93 -16.29
CA GLY A 374 -22.99 42.09 -14.86
C GLY A 374 -24.41 41.76 -14.40
N LYS A 375 -25.14 40.89 -15.12
CA LYS A 375 -26.54 40.55 -14.81
C LYS A 375 -26.71 39.05 -14.60
N VAL A 376 -27.67 38.69 -13.76
CA VAL A 376 -28.13 37.31 -13.61
C VAL A 376 -29.25 37.03 -14.62
N GLU A 377 -29.10 35.93 -15.36
CA GLU A 377 -30.12 35.32 -16.19
C GLU A 377 -30.75 34.15 -15.42
N LYS A 378 -32.08 34.11 -15.34
CA LYS A 378 -32.83 32.99 -14.77
C LYS A 378 -33.34 32.08 -15.88
N LYS A 379 -33.03 30.78 -15.79
CA LYS A 379 -33.41 29.78 -16.81
C LYS A 379 -34.17 28.62 -16.19
N VAL A 380 -35.35 28.35 -16.74
CA VAL A 380 -36.17 27.20 -16.30
C VAL A 380 -35.65 25.93 -16.96
N LEU A 381 -35.21 24.98 -16.13
CA LEU A 381 -34.68 23.70 -16.57
C LEU A 381 -35.72 22.87 -17.33
N GLY A 382 -36.95 22.82 -16.81
CA GLY A 382 -38.03 22.00 -17.33
C GLY A 382 -37.81 20.50 -17.10
N GLY A 383 -38.52 19.66 -17.86
CA GLY A 383 -38.54 18.21 -17.65
C GLY A 383 -39.48 17.82 -16.51
N LEU A 384 -39.64 16.51 -16.31
CA LEU A 384 -40.43 15.94 -15.22
C LEU A 384 -39.48 15.36 -14.19
N ALA A 385 -39.88 15.39 -12.92
CA ALA A 385 -39.11 14.74 -11.87
C ALA A 385 -38.90 13.25 -12.20
N ALA A 386 -37.69 12.77 -11.96
CA ALA A 386 -37.29 11.41 -12.30
C ALA A 386 -37.99 10.41 -11.38
N GLY A 387 -38.48 9.31 -11.94
CA GLY A 387 -39.20 8.28 -11.21
C GLY A 387 -40.73 8.49 -11.15
N ILE A 388 -41.27 9.56 -11.73
CA ILE A 388 -42.73 9.77 -11.79
C ILE A 388 -43.41 8.82 -12.78
N ARG A 389 -42.84 8.64 -13.98
CA ARG A 389 -43.42 7.80 -15.05
C ARG A 389 -42.35 7.05 -15.84
N ILE A 390 -42.74 5.94 -16.45
CA ILE A 390 -41.89 5.26 -17.43
C ILE A 390 -41.81 6.11 -18.70
N ILE A 391 -40.59 6.42 -19.12
CA ILE A 391 -40.29 6.98 -20.43
C ILE A 391 -40.18 5.82 -21.41
N LYS A 392 -41.05 5.79 -22.42
CA LYS A 392 -41.11 4.69 -23.40
C LYS A 392 -40.06 4.83 -24.51
N ASP A 393 -39.69 6.06 -24.82
CA ASP A 393 -38.80 6.40 -25.93
C ASP A 393 -37.87 7.54 -25.51
N ILE A 394 -36.58 7.39 -25.79
CA ILE A 394 -35.54 8.35 -25.44
C ILE A 394 -35.75 9.72 -26.10
N SER A 395 -36.42 9.78 -27.24
CA SER A 395 -36.79 11.03 -27.94
C SER A 395 -37.72 11.94 -27.12
N GLN A 396 -38.36 11.42 -26.07
CA GLN A 396 -39.16 12.22 -25.14
C GLN A 396 -38.30 13.07 -24.20
N ILE A 397 -37.00 12.78 -24.12
CA ILE A 397 -36.04 13.54 -23.32
C ILE A 397 -35.54 14.72 -24.13
N LYS A 398 -35.72 15.92 -23.57
CA LYS A 398 -35.22 17.16 -24.17
C LYS A 398 -33.88 17.53 -23.57
N ILE A 399 -32.82 17.45 -24.37
CA ILE A 399 -31.53 18.04 -24.04
C ILE A 399 -31.51 19.49 -24.49
N LYS A 400 -31.03 20.34 -23.62
CA LYS A 400 -30.85 21.77 -23.87
C LYS A 400 -29.38 22.12 -23.68
N ASN A 401 -28.96 23.23 -24.23
CA ASN A 401 -27.60 23.73 -24.10
C ASN A 401 -27.55 24.99 -23.20
N ILE A 402 -26.41 25.16 -22.54
CA ILE A 402 -25.97 26.38 -21.86
C ILE A 402 -24.59 26.72 -22.39
N ASP A 403 -24.42 27.95 -22.86
CA ASP A 403 -23.12 28.50 -23.19
C ASP A 403 -22.67 29.43 -22.07
N LEU A 404 -21.43 29.23 -21.59
CA LEU A 404 -20.80 30.08 -20.59
C LEU A 404 -19.58 30.76 -21.22
N GLU A 405 -19.56 32.09 -21.16
CA GLU A 405 -18.38 32.89 -21.52
C GLU A 405 -17.41 32.95 -20.34
N ASP A 406 -16.17 33.39 -20.58
CA ASP A 406 -15.15 33.45 -19.53
C ASP A 406 -15.61 34.30 -18.34
N GLY A 407 -15.49 33.74 -17.13
CA GLY A 407 -15.96 34.37 -15.90
C GLY A 407 -17.46 34.25 -15.62
N ASP A 408 -18.28 33.70 -16.52
CA ASP A 408 -19.69 33.41 -16.24
C ASP A 408 -19.82 32.34 -15.14
N ILE A 409 -20.86 32.46 -14.31
CA ILE A 409 -21.11 31.56 -13.18
C ILE A 409 -22.52 30.99 -13.28
N LEU A 410 -22.61 29.67 -13.43
CA LEU A 410 -23.85 28.91 -13.30
C LEU A 410 -24.05 28.49 -11.84
N MET A 411 -25.24 28.75 -11.29
CA MET A 411 -25.66 28.30 -9.96
C MET A 411 -26.94 27.47 -10.05
N ILE A 412 -26.92 26.31 -9.40
CA ILE A 412 -28.05 25.41 -9.18
C ILE A 412 -28.24 25.31 -7.67
N PHE A 413 -29.48 25.30 -7.20
CA PHE A 413 -29.82 25.28 -5.78
C PHE A 413 -31.09 24.48 -5.53
N SER A 414 -31.23 23.88 -4.34
CA SER A 414 -32.46 23.21 -3.92
C SER A 414 -33.48 24.18 -3.32
N ASP A 415 -34.71 23.71 -3.20
CA ASP A 415 -35.84 24.46 -2.63
C ASP A 415 -35.61 24.91 -1.19
N GLY A 416 -34.87 24.16 -0.37
CA GLY A 416 -34.54 24.53 1.01
C GLY A 416 -33.84 25.90 1.16
N ILE A 417 -33.24 26.43 0.09
CA ILE A 417 -32.76 27.82 0.04
C ILE A 417 -33.93 28.80 -0.07
N VAL A 418 -34.82 28.63 -1.04
CA VAL A 418 -35.88 29.60 -1.36
C VAL A 418 -37.12 29.43 -0.48
N GLU A 419 -37.34 28.26 0.10
CA GLU A 419 -38.41 27.96 1.05
C GLU A 419 -38.03 28.22 2.51
N SER A 420 -36.77 28.62 2.75
CA SER A 420 -36.32 29.05 4.08
C SER A 420 -37.19 30.18 4.63
N LYS A 421 -37.65 30.03 5.87
CA LYS A 421 -38.56 31.00 6.53
C LYS A 421 -37.80 32.04 7.34
N GLY A 422 -38.19 33.30 7.16
CA GLY A 422 -37.77 34.42 7.99
C GLY A 422 -38.49 34.44 9.35
N LEU A 423 -38.17 35.43 10.17
CA LEU A 423 -38.73 35.59 11.51
C LEU A 423 -40.26 35.74 11.53
N ASN A 424 -40.86 36.28 10.46
CA ASN A 424 -42.31 36.46 10.36
C ASN A 424 -42.97 35.34 9.54
N GLY A 425 -42.25 34.25 9.26
CA GLY A 425 -42.73 33.10 8.49
C GLY A 425 -42.75 33.31 6.97
N GLU A 426 -42.24 34.44 6.48
CA GLU A 426 -42.13 34.74 5.05
C GLU A 426 -40.99 33.94 4.40
N LEU A 427 -41.18 33.49 3.15
CA LEU A 427 -40.18 32.70 2.42
C LEU A 427 -39.05 33.59 1.88
N TYR A 428 -37.82 33.07 1.89
CA TYR A 428 -36.65 33.74 1.31
C TYR A 428 -36.89 34.07 -0.18
N SER A 429 -37.49 33.14 -0.91
CA SER A 429 -38.00 33.26 -2.29
C SER A 429 -36.95 33.44 -3.38
N ILE A 430 -37.32 33.03 -4.61
CA ILE A 430 -36.49 33.18 -5.82
C ILE A 430 -36.06 34.64 -6.07
N PRO A 431 -36.94 35.67 -6.00
CA PRO A 431 -36.54 37.05 -6.28
C PRO A 431 -35.45 37.59 -5.34
N ARG A 432 -35.43 37.16 -4.07
CA ARG A 432 -34.39 37.59 -3.13
C ARG A 432 -33.07 36.91 -3.46
N LEU A 433 -33.07 35.58 -3.66
CA LEU A 433 -31.88 34.83 -4.04
C LEU A 433 -31.26 35.39 -5.33
N GLU A 434 -32.08 35.71 -6.33
CA GLU A 434 -31.65 36.30 -7.60
C GLU A 434 -30.94 37.64 -7.38
N ARG A 435 -31.52 38.52 -6.53
CA ARG A 435 -30.92 39.81 -6.17
C ARG A 435 -29.61 39.65 -5.39
N THR A 436 -29.58 38.75 -4.41
CA THR A 436 -28.40 38.47 -3.59
C THR A 436 -27.26 37.93 -4.45
N PHE A 437 -27.55 36.97 -5.34
CA PHE A 437 -26.58 36.41 -6.27
C PHE A 437 -26.06 37.44 -7.28
N ASP A 438 -26.92 38.32 -7.79
CA ASP A 438 -26.54 39.43 -8.68
C ASP A 438 -25.57 40.42 -8.00
N ILE A 439 -25.85 40.84 -6.77
CA ILE A 439 -24.99 41.77 -6.03
C ILE A 439 -23.63 41.14 -5.69
N ILE A 440 -23.63 39.89 -5.22
CA ILE A 440 -22.40 39.20 -4.78
C ILE A 440 -21.50 38.91 -5.98
N SER A 441 -22.05 38.34 -7.06
CA SER A 441 -21.27 37.87 -8.22
C SER A 441 -20.65 39.02 -9.03
N ARG A 442 -21.14 40.26 -8.85
CA ARG A 442 -20.50 41.47 -9.40
C ARG A 442 -19.16 41.79 -8.74
N ASN A 443 -19.04 41.49 -7.44
CA ASN A 443 -17.94 41.95 -6.60
C ASN A 443 -16.97 40.83 -6.18
N GLU A 444 -17.38 39.57 -6.30
CA GLU A 444 -16.57 38.41 -5.93
C GLU A 444 -16.57 37.37 -7.06
N THR A 445 -15.44 36.72 -7.28
CA THR A 445 -15.24 35.72 -8.35
C THR A 445 -14.85 34.35 -7.81
N ASN A 446 -14.49 34.25 -6.53
CA ASN A 446 -14.22 33.00 -5.85
C ASN A 446 -15.52 32.32 -5.44
N LEU A 447 -15.80 31.13 -6.00
CA LEU A 447 -17.06 30.42 -5.79
C LEU A 447 -17.34 30.10 -4.32
N ARG A 448 -16.33 29.74 -3.53
CA ARG A 448 -16.51 29.44 -2.09
C ARG A 448 -16.97 30.69 -1.34
N LYS A 449 -16.34 31.84 -1.60
CA LYS A 449 -16.76 33.11 -0.98
C LYS A 449 -18.15 33.55 -1.43
N ILE A 450 -18.49 33.36 -2.70
CA ILE A 450 -19.85 33.63 -3.19
C ILE A 450 -20.87 32.79 -2.41
N TYR A 451 -20.60 31.48 -2.25
CA TYR A 451 -21.43 30.60 -1.45
C TYR A 451 -21.56 31.09 0.00
N ASP A 452 -20.44 31.38 0.66
CA ASP A 452 -20.42 31.80 2.07
C ASP A 452 -21.28 33.06 2.27
N LEU A 453 -21.16 34.05 1.38
CA LEU A 453 -21.95 35.28 1.41
C LEU A 453 -23.46 35.04 1.18
N ILE A 454 -23.84 34.11 0.29
CA ILE A 454 -25.25 33.74 0.09
C ILE A 454 -25.80 33.08 1.35
N ILE A 455 -25.05 32.14 1.93
CA ILE A 455 -25.46 31.45 3.16
C ILE A 455 -25.54 32.40 4.35
N ASP A 456 -24.67 33.41 4.43
CA ASP A 456 -24.71 34.40 5.49
C ASP A 456 -25.95 35.31 5.37
N ASP A 457 -26.33 35.77 4.17
CA ASP A 457 -27.61 36.48 3.97
C ASP A 457 -28.81 35.60 4.34
N LEU A 458 -28.76 34.31 3.99
CA LEU A 458 -29.81 33.36 4.33
C LEU A 458 -29.94 33.16 5.86
N LYS A 459 -28.82 32.98 6.57
CA LYS A 459 -28.81 32.86 8.04
C LYS A 459 -29.31 34.13 8.73
N LEU A 460 -28.91 35.30 8.22
CA LEU A 460 -29.37 36.59 8.73
C LEU A 460 -30.89 36.74 8.54
N PHE A 461 -31.41 36.38 7.37
CA PHE A 461 -32.84 36.40 7.09
C PHE A 461 -33.64 35.47 8.03
N ARG A 462 -33.12 34.26 8.29
CA ARG A 462 -33.70 33.28 9.21
C ARG A 462 -33.59 33.64 10.70
N GLY A 463 -32.85 34.69 11.05
CA GLY A 463 -32.59 35.07 12.44
C GLY A 463 -31.80 34.02 13.24
N GLY A 464 -30.96 33.21 12.58
CA GLY A 464 -30.13 32.19 13.24
C GLY A 464 -30.85 30.89 13.64
N THR A 465 -32.09 30.69 13.19
CA THR A 465 -32.82 29.42 13.36
C THR A 465 -32.24 28.29 12.49
N LYS A 466 -32.39 27.04 12.93
CA LYS A 466 -31.97 25.86 12.14
C LYS A 466 -32.77 25.79 10.84
N PHE A 467 -32.19 25.19 9.80
CA PHE A 467 -32.86 24.89 8.54
C PHE A 467 -34.03 23.92 8.74
N ASP A 468 -35.12 24.15 8.03
CA ASP A 468 -36.30 23.28 8.05
C ASP A 468 -36.18 22.13 7.04
N ASP A 469 -35.40 22.33 5.97
CA ASP A 469 -35.10 21.37 4.93
C ASP A 469 -33.63 21.49 4.48
N ASP A 470 -33.15 20.53 3.71
CA ASP A 470 -31.78 20.53 3.20
C ASP A 470 -31.55 21.70 2.23
N ALA A 471 -30.43 22.39 2.42
CA ALA A 471 -30.09 23.59 1.65
C ALA A 471 -28.81 23.35 0.85
N SER A 472 -28.96 23.20 -0.46
CA SER A 472 -27.87 22.87 -1.38
C SER A 472 -27.62 23.96 -2.41
N ILE A 473 -26.34 24.21 -2.68
CA ILE A 473 -25.88 25.07 -3.79
C ILE A 473 -24.76 24.37 -4.53
N LEU A 474 -24.82 24.35 -5.85
CA LEU A 474 -23.77 23.88 -6.75
C LEU A 474 -23.48 24.96 -7.80
N MET A 475 -22.21 25.36 -7.90
CA MET A 475 -21.75 26.43 -8.78
C MET A 475 -20.63 25.97 -9.70
N LEU A 476 -20.75 26.36 -10.96
CA LEU A 476 -19.77 26.13 -12.02
C LEU A 476 -19.38 27.47 -12.64
N LYS A 477 -18.09 27.81 -12.61
CA LYS A 477 -17.56 29.02 -13.25
C LYS A 477 -16.70 28.66 -14.45
N ARG A 478 -16.90 29.34 -15.57
CA ARG A 478 -16.04 29.23 -16.76
C ARG A 478 -14.72 29.95 -16.53
N SER A 479 -13.61 29.29 -16.86
CA SER A 479 -12.24 29.80 -16.73
C SER A 479 -11.39 29.42 -17.95
N SER A 480 -11.23 30.35 -18.89
CA SER A 480 -10.48 30.16 -20.13
C SER A 480 -8.99 29.82 -19.91
N GLU A 481 -8.40 30.30 -18.81
CA GLU A 481 -7.02 29.95 -18.40
C GLU A 481 -6.82 28.45 -18.13
N LYS A 482 -7.89 27.70 -17.87
CA LYS A 482 -7.85 26.25 -17.63
C LYS A 482 -8.15 25.43 -18.88
N ASP A 483 -8.35 26.05 -20.03
CA ASP A 483 -8.65 25.34 -21.27
C ASP A 483 -7.48 24.50 -21.74
N LEU A 484 -7.81 23.40 -22.42
CA LEU A 484 -6.84 22.65 -23.18
C LEU A 484 -6.30 23.46 -24.34
N VAL A 485 -5.00 23.35 -24.51
CA VAL A 485 -4.26 23.89 -25.64
C VAL A 485 -4.36 22.91 -26.79
N LYS A 486 -4.89 23.37 -27.93
CA LYS A 486 -5.13 22.56 -29.12
C LYS A 486 -4.13 22.88 -30.22
N LYS A 487 -3.94 21.92 -31.13
CA LYS A 487 -3.13 22.14 -32.33
C LYS A 487 -3.67 23.30 -33.16
N GLY A 488 -2.78 24.24 -33.50
CA GLY A 488 -3.14 25.46 -34.23
C GLY A 488 -3.61 26.60 -33.35
N ASP A 489 -3.64 26.44 -32.01
CA ASP A 489 -3.81 27.57 -31.11
C ASP A 489 -2.67 28.59 -31.33
N GLU A 490 -3.02 29.87 -31.43
CA GLU A 490 -2.06 30.97 -31.64
C GLU A 490 -0.92 30.93 -30.61
N ILE A 491 -1.26 30.64 -29.36
CA ILE A 491 -0.30 30.48 -28.25
C ILE A 491 0.75 29.39 -28.56
N LEU A 492 0.36 28.26 -29.16
CA LEU A 492 1.32 27.22 -29.52
C LEU A 492 2.24 27.64 -30.66
N GLU A 493 1.72 28.36 -31.66
CA GLU A 493 2.55 28.85 -32.76
C GLU A 493 3.53 29.93 -32.26
N GLU A 494 3.08 30.86 -31.42
CA GLU A 494 3.96 31.84 -30.76
C GLU A 494 5.06 31.15 -29.94
N ILE A 495 4.70 30.17 -29.11
CA ILE A 495 5.65 29.38 -28.32
C ILE A 495 6.65 28.67 -29.23
N ARG A 496 6.17 28.06 -30.32
CA ARG A 496 7.02 27.31 -31.25
C ARG A 496 8.04 28.22 -31.92
N GLU A 497 7.62 29.41 -32.37
CA GLU A 497 8.48 30.40 -32.99
C GLU A 497 9.52 30.93 -32.00
N LYS A 498 9.06 31.33 -30.81
CA LYS A 498 9.92 31.90 -29.75
C LYS A 498 10.95 30.92 -29.20
N GLU A 499 10.57 29.66 -29.01
CA GLU A 499 11.41 28.64 -28.35
C GLU A 499 12.08 27.67 -29.35
N HIS A 500 11.90 27.91 -30.65
CA HIS A 500 12.37 27.06 -31.75
C HIS A 500 12.12 25.56 -31.48
N LEU A 501 10.88 25.22 -31.12
CA LEU A 501 10.50 23.86 -30.74
C LEU A 501 10.44 22.93 -31.96
N LYS A 502 10.91 21.70 -31.79
CA LYS A 502 10.70 20.61 -32.76
C LYS A 502 9.24 20.14 -32.71
N LYS A 503 8.76 19.51 -33.79
CA LYS A 503 7.39 18.97 -33.88
C LYS A 503 7.03 18.02 -32.73
N GLU A 504 7.98 17.23 -32.25
CA GLU A 504 7.78 16.30 -31.13
C GLU A 504 7.60 17.02 -29.79
N GLU A 505 8.33 18.12 -29.57
CA GLU A 505 8.24 18.94 -28.36
C GLU A 505 6.90 19.68 -28.32
N LEU A 506 6.45 20.19 -29.47
CA LEU A 506 5.15 20.82 -29.61
C LEU A 506 3.99 19.86 -29.28
N LYS A 507 4.09 18.61 -29.73
CA LYS A 507 3.11 17.56 -29.37
C LYS A 507 3.03 17.27 -27.87
N ARG A 508 4.11 17.51 -27.10
CA ARG A 508 4.09 17.35 -25.63
C ARG A 508 3.36 18.48 -24.90
N LEU A 509 3.16 19.61 -25.58
CA LEU A 509 2.42 20.79 -25.09
C LEU A 509 0.94 20.74 -25.49
N GLU A 510 0.61 20.02 -26.56
CA GLU A 510 -0.77 19.76 -26.95
C GLU A 510 -1.53 18.97 -25.87
N GLY A 511 -2.77 19.34 -25.60
CA GLY A 511 -3.59 18.71 -24.56
C GLY A 511 -3.23 19.10 -23.13
N GLU A 512 -2.31 20.05 -22.93
CA GLU A 512 -2.11 20.68 -21.63
C GLU A 512 -3.05 21.83 -21.37
N THR A 513 -3.24 22.17 -20.09
CA THR A 513 -3.97 23.38 -19.73
C THR A 513 -3.11 24.62 -19.99
N ARG A 514 -3.73 25.72 -20.44
CA ARG A 514 -3.03 27.00 -20.66
C ARG A 514 -2.25 27.46 -19.43
N LYS A 515 -2.83 27.30 -18.23
CA LYS A 515 -2.17 27.56 -16.93
C LYS A 515 -0.87 26.75 -16.72
N ASN A 516 -0.79 25.52 -17.21
CA ASN A 516 0.36 24.64 -16.97
C ASN A 516 1.45 24.71 -18.05
N LEU A 517 1.22 25.42 -19.16
CA LEU A 517 2.17 25.52 -20.26
C LEU A 517 3.56 25.97 -19.80
N ASN A 518 3.66 27.01 -18.97
CA ASN A 518 4.94 27.55 -18.51
C ASN A 518 5.81 26.51 -17.80
N LYS A 519 5.21 25.69 -16.93
CA LYS A 519 5.93 24.64 -16.20
C LYS A 519 6.48 23.57 -17.13
N LYS A 520 5.70 23.17 -18.14
CA LYS A 520 6.17 22.22 -19.16
C LYS A 520 7.24 22.83 -20.06
N LEU A 521 7.10 24.09 -20.42
CA LEU A 521 8.10 24.80 -21.22
C LEU A 521 9.45 24.87 -20.50
N GLU A 522 9.46 25.18 -19.20
CA GLU A 522 10.67 25.15 -18.39
C GLU A 522 11.33 23.76 -18.37
N ALA A 523 10.54 22.69 -18.26
CA ALA A 523 11.07 21.33 -18.33
C ALA A 523 11.71 21.03 -19.69
N ILE A 524 11.10 21.46 -20.80
CA ILE A 524 11.65 21.31 -22.15
C ILE A 524 12.95 22.12 -22.32
N ARG A 525 12.99 23.36 -21.83
CA ARG A 525 14.19 24.21 -21.85
C ARG A 525 15.34 23.54 -21.10
N LYS A 526 15.07 23.02 -19.89
CA LYS A 526 16.07 22.29 -19.10
C LYS A 526 16.57 21.02 -19.79
N GLU A 527 15.70 20.29 -20.50
CA GLU A 527 16.10 19.13 -21.30
C GLU A 527 17.05 19.53 -22.45
N LYS A 528 16.76 20.63 -23.16
CA LYS A 528 17.62 21.15 -24.24
C LYS A 528 18.99 21.57 -23.71
N GLU A 529 19.04 22.31 -22.62
CA GLU A 529 20.29 22.72 -21.99
C GLU A 529 21.13 21.53 -21.54
N THR A 530 20.50 20.53 -20.91
CA THR A 530 21.18 19.29 -20.50
C THR A 530 21.81 18.58 -21.70
N LYS A 531 21.11 18.49 -22.83
CA LYS A 531 21.67 17.92 -24.08
C LYS A 531 22.86 18.72 -24.59
N ARG A 532 22.77 20.05 -24.60
CA ARG A 532 23.88 20.92 -25.02
C ARG A 532 25.12 20.72 -24.14
N VAL A 533 24.92 20.66 -22.83
CA VAL A 533 25.98 20.36 -21.85
C VAL A 533 26.64 19.02 -22.16
N ILE A 534 25.84 17.97 -22.38
CA ILE A 534 26.36 16.65 -22.73
C ILE A 534 27.20 16.69 -24.00
N THR A 535 26.78 17.42 -25.04
CA THR A 535 27.55 17.58 -26.28
C THR A 535 28.90 18.26 -26.02
N ILE A 536 28.94 19.32 -25.23
CA ILE A 536 30.20 19.99 -24.85
C ILE A 536 31.15 19.01 -24.13
N LEU A 537 30.62 18.20 -23.20
CA LEU A 537 31.43 17.19 -22.50
C LEU A 537 31.87 16.04 -23.42
N GLU A 538 31.02 15.63 -24.37
CA GLU A 538 31.37 14.66 -25.42
C GLU A 538 32.54 15.19 -26.26
N ASP A 539 32.50 16.44 -26.73
CA ASP A 539 33.56 17.07 -27.52
C ASP A 539 34.88 17.19 -26.75
N LEU A 540 34.82 17.64 -25.48
CA LEU A 540 36.00 17.71 -24.59
C LEU A 540 36.60 16.32 -24.32
N TYR A 541 35.77 15.28 -24.26
CA TYR A 541 36.24 13.91 -24.08
C TYR A 541 36.97 13.39 -25.33
N TYR A 542 36.43 13.62 -26.53
CA TYR A 542 37.04 13.14 -27.77
C TYR A 542 38.25 13.96 -28.24
N SER A 543 38.31 15.25 -27.90
CA SER A 543 39.48 16.11 -28.15
C SER A 543 40.67 15.82 -27.23
N GLY A 544 40.46 15.09 -26.13
CA GLY A 544 41.50 14.77 -25.16
C GLY A 544 41.78 15.87 -24.14
N GLU A 545 40.92 16.89 -24.03
CA GLU A 545 41.03 18.00 -23.08
C GLU A 545 40.55 17.61 -21.66
N ILE A 546 41.20 16.60 -21.07
CA ILE A 546 40.75 15.91 -19.84
C ILE A 546 40.58 16.85 -18.64
N LEU A 547 41.47 17.84 -18.48
CA LEU A 547 41.39 18.77 -17.35
C LEU A 547 40.17 19.70 -17.46
N GLN A 548 39.89 20.18 -18.68
CA GLN A 548 38.75 21.04 -18.97
C GLN A 548 37.44 20.25 -18.90
N LEU A 549 37.42 19.01 -19.40
CA LEU A 549 36.31 18.07 -19.24
C LEU A 549 35.89 17.91 -17.77
N LYS A 550 36.88 17.72 -16.87
CA LYS A 550 36.64 17.58 -15.44
C LYS A 550 36.04 18.85 -14.82
N GLN A 551 36.61 20.00 -15.15
CA GLN A 551 36.15 21.30 -14.62
C GLN A 551 34.72 21.61 -15.06
N GLU A 552 34.42 21.46 -16.35
CA GLU A 552 33.09 21.70 -16.91
C GLU A 552 32.05 20.73 -16.34
N ALA A 553 32.36 19.43 -16.27
CA ALA A 553 31.44 18.44 -15.71
C ALA A 553 31.09 18.74 -14.24
N ILE A 554 32.06 19.17 -13.42
CA ILE A 554 31.81 19.58 -12.03
C ILE A 554 30.97 20.86 -11.99
N ARG A 555 31.24 21.84 -12.86
CA ARG A 555 30.48 23.09 -12.93
C ARG A 555 29.00 22.80 -13.19
N TYR A 556 28.68 22.01 -14.21
CA TYR A 556 27.30 21.71 -14.56
C TYR A 556 26.56 20.89 -13.48
N ILE A 557 27.25 19.95 -12.80
CA ILE A 557 26.65 19.25 -11.66
C ILE A 557 26.29 20.23 -10.53
N LYS A 558 27.15 21.22 -10.24
CA LYS A 558 26.87 22.26 -9.24
C LYS A 558 25.72 23.17 -9.63
N GLU A 559 25.54 23.44 -10.92
CA GLU A 559 24.40 24.18 -11.48
C GLU A 559 23.10 23.36 -11.49
N GLY A 560 23.12 22.10 -11.03
CA GLY A 560 21.93 21.26 -10.86
C GLY A 560 21.56 20.43 -12.08
N PHE A 561 22.47 20.27 -13.05
CA PHE A 561 22.32 19.33 -14.16
C PHE A 561 22.69 17.90 -13.70
N ILE A 562 21.67 17.07 -13.46
CA ILE A 562 21.83 15.68 -13.00
C ILE A 562 21.48 14.74 -14.15
N ASP A 563 22.48 14.27 -14.89
CA ASP A 563 22.33 13.29 -15.96
C ASP A 563 23.39 12.18 -15.87
N LYS A 564 23.04 10.96 -16.26
CA LYS A 564 23.95 9.79 -16.22
C LYS A 564 25.18 9.99 -17.11
N LYS A 565 25.04 10.64 -18.27
CA LYS A 565 26.14 10.93 -19.18
C LYS A 565 27.12 11.95 -18.61
N ILE A 566 26.62 13.00 -17.96
CA ILE A 566 27.48 14.01 -17.29
C ILE A 566 28.35 13.32 -16.23
N ASN A 567 27.76 12.46 -15.41
CA ASN A 567 28.50 11.67 -14.41
C ASN A 567 29.51 10.70 -15.05
N PHE A 568 29.17 10.10 -16.19
CA PHE A 568 30.07 9.24 -16.95
C PHE A 568 31.31 10.01 -17.41
N PHE A 569 31.14 11.21 -17.99
CA PHE A 569 32.26 12.04 -18.44
C PHE A 569 33.15 12.50 -17.29
N LEU A 570 32.56 12.90 -16.15
CA LEU A 570 33.34 13.24 -14.96
C LEU A 570 34.20 12.06 -14.49
N LYS A 571 33.62 10.85 -14.42
CA LYS A 571 34.36 9.65 -14.03
C LYS A 571 35.52 9.37 -14.98
N LYS A 572 35.27 9.46 -16.29
CA LYS A 572 36.31 9.27 -17.32
C LYS A 572 37.42 10.30 -17.23
N ALA A 573 37.09 11.56 -16.94
CA ALA A 573 38.07 12.61 -16.76
C ALA A 573 39.01 12.33 -15.57
N ILE A 574 38.46 11.86 -14.45
CA ILE A 574 39.23 11.49 -13.24
C ILE A 574 40.15 10.28 -13.52
N GLU A 575 39.66 9.26 -14.21
CA GLU A 575 40.46 8.08 -14.59
C GLU A 575 41.66 8.46 -15.47
N ASN A 576 41.45 9.32 -16.45
CA ASN A 576 42.49 9.75 -17.39
C ASN A 576 43.52 10.71 -16.76
N GLU A 577 43.10 11.58 -15.83
CA GLU A 577 44.02 12.46 -15.10
C GLU A 577 45.03 11.66 -14.26
N ASN A 578 44.57 10.58 -13.62
CA ASN A 578 45.44 9.71 -12.83
C ASN A 578 46.48 9.01 -13.73
N LYS A 579 46.06 8.57 -14.93
CA LYS A 579 46.98 7.97 -15.91
C LYS A 579 48.05 8.98 -16.37
N TYR A 580 47.66 10.21 -16.67
CA TYR A 580 48.59 11.29 -17.06
C TYR A 580 49.62 11.61 -15.96
N LYS A 581 49.20 11.65 -14.69
CA LYS A 581 50.12 11.85 -13.54
C LYS A 581 51.12 10.71 -13.40
N ILE A 582 50.70 9.48 -13.65
CA ILE A 582 51.57 8.29 -13.65
C ILE A 582 52.60 8.40 -14.79
N ASP A 583 52.17 8.75 -16.00
CA ASP A 583 53.06 8.87 -17.16
C ASP A 583 54.12 9.98 -16.97
N GLN A 584 53.75 11.14 -16.42
CA GLN A 584 54.72 12.19 -16.08
C GLN A 584 55.74 11.74 -15.04
N LYS A 585 55.31 10.96 -14.04
CA LYS A 585 56.20 10.42 -13.02
C LYS A 585 57.19 9.43 -13.62
N ASN A 586 56.72 8.54 -14.49
CA ASN A 586 57.56 7.58 -15.21
C ASN A 586 58.57 8.28 -16.13
N GLN A 587 58.18 9.36 -16.82
CA GLN A 587 59.08 10.13 -17.68
C GLN A 587 60.17 10.86 -16.86
N LYS A 588 59.82 11.47 -15.73
CA LYS A 588 60.80 12.04 -14.80
C LYS A 588 61.78 10.99 -14.29
N MET A 589 61.28 9.79 -13.99
CA MET A 589 62.10 8.65 -13.56
C MET A 589 63.07 8.19 -14.64
N GLN A 590 62.61 8.05 -15.88
CA GLN A 590 63.49 7.72 -17.02
C GLN A 590 64.58 8.77 -17.24
N ASN A 591 64.23 10.06 -17.21
CA ASN A 591 65.21 11.13 -17.36
C ASN A 591 66.27 11.10 -16.25
N LYS A 592 65.85 10.90 -15.00
CA LYS A 592 66.77 10.76 -13.86
C LYS A 592 67.67 9.53 -14.02
N PHE A 593 67.12 8.39 -14.43
CA PHE A 593 67.88 7.18 -14.72
C PHE A 593 68.94 7.43 -15.81
N SER A 594 68.59 8.09 -16.91
CA SER A 594 69.53 8.42 -17.99
C SER A 594 70.67 9.32 -17.52
N VAL A 595 70.39 10.31 -16.67
CA VAL A 595 71.41 11.20 -16.07
C VAL A 595 72.34 10.41 -15.15
N LEU A 596 71.80 9.58 -14.26
CA LEU A 596 72.60 8.75 -13.34
C LEU A 596 73.47 7.75 -14.09
N LYS A 597 72.93 7.12 -15.13
CA LYS A 597 73.68 6.22 -16.00
C LYS A 597 74.84 6.96 -16.70
N GLY A 598 74.59 8.17 -17.20
CA GLY A 598 75.64 8.99 -17.82
C GLY A 598 76.75 9.43 -16.85
N LEU A 599 76.44 9.64 -15.57
CA LEU A 599 77.42 9.93 -14.53
C LEU A 599 78.21 8.67 -14.14
N TYR A 600 77.52 7.53 -14.03
CA TYR A 600 78.12 6.23 -13.76
C TYR A 600 79.13 5.83 -14.85
N ASP A 601 78.74 5.98 -16.12
CA ASP A 601 79.59 5.67 -17.28
C ASP A 601 80.85 6.57 -17.35
N LYS A 602 80.81 7.75 -16.70
CA LYS A 602 81.93 8.69 -16.58
C LYS A 602 82.80 8.47 -15.33
N GLY A 603 82.45 7.51 -14.47
CA GLY A 603 83.19 7.16 -13.26
C GLY A 603 82.88 8.00 -12.02
N ASP A 604 81.83 8.82 -12.03
CA ASP A 604 81.42 9.66 -10.89
C ASP A 604 80.49 8.89 -9.95
N TYR A 605 81.03 7.85 -9.31
CA TYR A 605 80.24 6.91 -8.51
C TYR A 605 79.71 7.52 -7.20
N ASP A 606 80.45 8.43 -6.56
CA ASP A 606 80.02 9.06 -5.31
C ASP A 606 78.77 9.93 -5.51
N THR A 607 78.68 10.64 -6.63
CA THR A 607 77.50 11.45 -6.96
C THR A 607 76.30 10.56 -7.29
N VAL A 608 76.52 9.45 -7.99
CA VAL A 608 75.47 8.47 -8.31
C VAL A 608 74.93 7.82 -7.03
N ILE A 609 75.81 7.39 -6.11
CA ILE A 609 75.42 6.76 -4.84
C ILE A 609 74.59 7.73 -3.98
N LYS A 610 75.04 8.97 -3.80
CA LYS A 610 74.31 9.98 -3.01
C LYS A 610 72.93 10.28 -3.58
N GLU A 611 72.81 10.39 -4.90
CA GLU A 611 71.52 10.69 -5.53
C GLU A 611 70.57 9.49 -5.50
N ILE A 612 71.08 8.25 -5.60
CA ILE A 612 70.28 7.02 -5.41
C ILE A 612 69.81 6.90 -3.96
N GLU A 613 70.69 7.10 -2.97
CA GLU A 613 70.33 7.10 -1.55
C GLU A 613 69.25 8.15 -1.25
N TYR A 614 69.37 9.35 -1.83
CA TYR A 614 68.36 10.39 -1.69
C TYR A 614 66.99 9.97 -2.25
N ILE A 615 66.96 9.33 -3.42
CA ILE A 615 65.73 8.84 -4.05
C ILE A 615 65.07 7.76 -3.17
N ILE A 616 65.84 6.78 -2.69
CA ILE A 616 65.34 5.66 -1.86
C ILE A 616 64.83 6.16 -0.50
N LEU A 617 65.51 7.13 0.12
CA LEU A 617 65.19 7.58 1.48
C LEU A 617 64.05 8.60 1.57
N LYS A 618 63.86 9.46 0.55
CA LYS A 618 62.85 10.55 0.62
C LYS A 618 61.60 10.31 -0.20
N ASP A 619 61.68 9.65 -1.34
CA ASP A 619 60.52 9.34 -2.15
C ASP A 619 60.22 7.84 -2.02
N GLY A 620 59.63 7.41 -0.90
CA GLY A 620 59.23 6.01 -0.65
C GLY A 620 58.15 5.44 -1.60
N ASN A 621 57.84 6.16 -2.67
CA ASN A 621 56.95 5.76 -3.77
C ASN A 621 57.64 5.94 -5.15
N PHE A 622 58.92 6.31 -5.22
CA PHE A 622 59.69 6.40 -6.48
C PHE A 622 60.20 5.04 -6.92
#